data_AF-A0A2G9U785-F1
#
_entry.id   AF-A0A2G9U785-F1
#
_cell.length_a   1.000
_cell.length_b   1.000
_cell.length_c   1.000
_cell.angle_alpha   90.00
_cell.angle_beta   90.00
_cell.angle_gamma   90.00
#
_symmetry.space_group_name_H-M   'P 1'
#
loop_
_entity.id
_entity.type
_entity.pdbx_description
1 polymer ?
#
loop_
_entity_poly.entity_id
_entity_poly.type
_entity_poly.pdbx_seq_one_letter_code
_entity_poly.pdbx_strand_id
1 'polypeptide(L)'
;MSSDVVFKYGAYFLPAKVAEEKGFKFTDFHVDYSFPKRKSGIFGFISNCNTSSKRELALRELSKYMNVTIGGKCARDKADVNLCRLGENCMGIYNDYPFYLAVENSICKDYITEKYWDKLSVPSIPIVLRRKIFETIIPPGEELADCYSNAE
;
A
#
# COMPACT_ATOMS: atom_id res chain seq x y z
N MET A 1 -14.73 -1.13 20.51
CA MET A 1 -14.52 -1.21 19.05
C MET A 1 -14.38 -2.68 18.66
N SER A 2 -15.26 -3.20 17.80
CA SER A 2 -15.13 -4.57 17.25
C SER A 2 -14.09 -4.54 16.12
N SER A 3 -12.93 -5.15 16.35
CA SER A 3 -11.85 -5.36 15.38
C SER A 3 -11.82 -6.85 15.06
N ASP A 4 -11.59 -7.22 13.80
CA ASP A 4 -11.48 -8.63 13.39
C ASP A 4 -10.04 -9.15 13.58
N VAL A 5 -9.13 -8.29 14.02
CA VAL A 5 -7.72 -8.61 14.30
C VAL A 5 -7.40 -8.41 15.77
N VAL A 6 -6.66 -9.37 16.35
CA VAL A 6 -6.25 -9.38 17.77
C VAL A 6 -5.17 -8.32 18.05
N PHE A 7 -4.29 -8.07 17.08
CA PHE A 7 -3.25 -7.06 17.15
C PHE A 7 -3.36 -6.12 15.94
N LYS A 8 -3.33 -4.82 16.19
CA LYS A 8 -3.25 -3.80 15.14
C LYS A 8 -1.80 -3.60 14.72
N TYR A 9 -1.57 -3.44 13.43
CA TYR A 9 -0.26 -3.01 12.91
C TYR A 9 -0.20 -1.49 12.86
N GLY A 10 1.03 -0.98 12.88
CA GLY A 10 1.30 0.45 12.72
C GLY A 10 1.14 1.29 13.97
N ALA A 11 1.45 2.57 13.82
CA ALA A 11 1.32 3.56 14.87
C ALA A 11 -0.10 4.16 14.88
N TYR A 12 -0.59 4.55 16.05
CA TYR A 12 -1.80 5.36 16.14
C TYR A 12 -1.50 6.77 15.65
N PHE A 13 -2.15 7.19 14.56
CA PHE A 13 -2.11 8.58 14.14
C PHE A 13 -2.96 9.45 15.06
N LEU A 14 -2.39 10.55 15.51
CA LEU A 14 -3.13 11.60 16.19
C LEU A 14 -3.62 12.61 15.14
N PRO A 15 -4.91 12.99 15.14
CA PRO A 15 -5.39 14.07 14.29
C PRO A 15 -4.53 15.32 14.52
N ALA A 16 -4.25 16.08 13.45
CA ALA A 16 -3.32 17.20 13.52
C ALA A 16 -3.66 18.17 14.67
N LYS A 17 -4.95 18.54 14.78
CA LYS A 17 -5.48 19.38 15.88
C LYS A 17 -5.17 18.83 17.28
N VAL A 18 -5.33 17.52 17.48
CA VAL A 18 -5.07 16.86 18.78
C VAL A 18 -3.58 16.83 19.08
N ALA A 19 -2.74 16.67 18.06
CA ALA A 19 -1.30 16.72 18.22
C ALA A 19 -0.81 18.15 18.55
N GLU A 20 -1.36 19.18 17.90
CA GLU A 20 -1.10 20.59 18.23
C GLU A 20 -1.48 20.91 19.68
N GLU A 21 -2.69 20.50 20.11
CA GLU A 21 -3.17 20.68 21.49
C GLU A 21 -2.26 20.00 22.53
N LYS A 22 -1.63 18.89 22.15
CA LYS A 22 -0.65 18.18 23.00
C LYS A 22 0.76 18.77 22.94
N GLY A 23 0.96 19.88 22.23
CA GLY A 23 2.24 20.58 22.14
C GLY A 23 3.23 19.95 21.16
N PHE A 24 2.79 19.03 20.29
CA PHE A 24 3.64 18.53 19.23
C PHE A 24 3.87 19.63 18.18
N LYS A 25 5.12 19.81 17.77
CA LYS A 25 5.47 20.70 16.67
C LYS A 25 5.58 19.88 15.39
N PHE A 26 4.79 20.24 14.39
CA PHE A 26 4.92 19.67 13.06
C PHE A 26 6.24 20.11 12.45
N THR A 27 7.08 19.15 12.11
CA THR A 27 8.22 19.39 11.23
C THR A 27 7.71 19.21 9.81
N ASP A 28 7.79 20.26 9.02
CA ASP A 28 7.45 20.18 7.60
C ASP A 28 8.54 19.36 6.89
N PHE A 29 8.21 18.11 6.58
CA PHE A 29 9.10 17.27 5.78
C PHE A 29 8.95 17.71 4.34
N HIS A 30 9.75 18.69 3.93
CA HIS A 30 9.82 19.11 2.55
C HIS A 30 10.43 17.95 1.73
N VAL A 31 9.57 17.09 1.20
CA VAL A 31 9.96 16.08 0.23
C VAL A 31 10.14 16.83 -1.09
N ASP A 32 11.38 16.96 -1.56
CA ASP A 32 11.63 17.49 -2.90
C ASP A 32 10.89 16.61 -3.92
N TYR A 33 9.84 17.16 -4.51
CA TYR A 33 8.95 16.51 -5.48
C TYR A 33 9.61 16.30 -6.85
N SER A 34 10.94 16.43 -6.95
CA SER A 34 11.69 15.91 -8.09
C SER A 34 11.63 14.37 -8.09
N PHE A 35 10.49 13.84 -8.51
CA PHE A 35 10.27 12.41 -8.71
C PHE A 35 10.48 12.09 -10.19
N PRO A 36 11.70 11.75 -10.62
CA PRO A 36 11.87 11.07 -11.90
C PRO A 36 11.32 9.66 -11.73
N LYS A 37 9.99 9.50 -11.74
CA LYS A 37 9.35 8.19 -11.85
C LYS A 37 9.80 7.59 -13.16
N ARG A 38 10.61 6.53 -13.06
CA ARG A 38 11.24 5.91 -14.22
C ARG A 38 10.32 4.90 -14.89
N LYS A 39 9.31 4.41 -14.17
CA LYS A 39 8.37 3.40 -14.65
C LYS A 39 6.94 3.89 -14.48
N SER A 40 6.08 3.52 -15.43
CA SER A 40 4.65 3.77 -15.37
C SER A 40 3.90 2.55 -14.82
N GLY A 41 2.73 2.78 -14.24
CA GLY A 41 1.85 1.74 -13.72
C GLY A 41 2.04 1.45 -12.24
N ILE A 42 1.76 0.21 -11.86
CA ILE A 42 1.65 -0.23 -10.47
C ILE A 42 2.68 -1.31 -10.19
N PHE A 43 3.32 -1.27 -9.02
CA PHE A 43 4.22 -2.33 -8.56
C PHE A 43 3.77 -2.99 -7.26
N GLY A 44 4.02 -4.28 -7.07
CA GLY A 44 3.83 -4.92 -5.77
C GLY A 44 4.61 -6.21 -5.58
N PHE A 45 5.16 -6.42 -4.38
CA PHE A 45 5.71 -7.71 -3.97
C PHE A 45 4.62 -8.63 -3.45
N ILE A 46 4.44 -9.78 -4.09
CA ILE A 46 3.37 -10.74 -3.81
C ILE A 46 3.95 -12.14 -3.77
N SER A 47 3.87 -12.78 -2.60
CA SER A 47 4.34 -14.15 -2.37
C SER A 47 3.22 -15.16 -2.14
N ASN A 48 2.04 -14.71 -1.70
CA ASN A 48 0.85 -15.55 -1.54
C ASN A 48 -0.10 -15.37 -2.73
N CYS A 49 -0.19 -16.39 -3.59
CA CYS A 49 -0.88 -16.31 -4.90
C CYS A 49 -2.33 -16.80 -4.87
N ASN A 50 -2.79 -17.33 -3.74
CA ASN A 50 -4.17 -17.78 -3.56
C ASN A 50 -4.66 -17.29 -2.21
N THR A 51 -5.54 -16.29 -2.25
CA THR A 51 -5.93 -15.56 -1.04
C THR A 51 -7.44 -15.61 -0.82
N SER A 52 -7.86 -15.39 0.43
CA SER A 52 -9.28 -15.30 0.75
C SER A 52 -9.90 -14.01 0.19
N SER A 53 -9.10 -12.94 0.09
CA SER A 53 -9.53 -11.68 -0.53
C SER A 53 -9.72 -11.75 -2.04
N LYS A 54 -9.25 -12.82 -2.69
CA LYS A 54 -9.24 -12.95 -4.16
C LYS A 54 -8.53 -11.81 -4.87
N ARG A 55 -7.56 -11.18 -4.20
CA ARG A 55 -6.78 -10.07 -4.75
C ARG A 55 -6.10 -10.44 -6.06
N GLU A 56 -5.69 -11.70 -6.22
CA GLU A 56 -5.10 -12.20 -7.45
C GLU A 56 -6.04 -12.07 -8.66
N LEU A 57 -7.36 -12.21 -8.47
CA LEU A 57 -8.36 -12.04 -9.53
C LEU A 57 -8.52 -10.55 -9.87
N ALA A 58 -8.59 -9.69 -8.86
CA ALA A 58 -8.71 -8.24 -9.03
C ALA A 58 -7.48 -7.67 -9.74
N LEU A 59 -6.27 -8.07 -9.34
CA LEU A 59 -5.02 -7.64 -9.97
C LEU A 59 -4.90 -8.15 -11.41
N ARG A 60 -5.40 -9.37 -11.68
CA ARG A 60 -5.45 -9.89 -13.05
C ARG A 60 -6.40 -9.07 -13.92
N GLU A 61 -7.56 -8.66 -13.41
CA GLU A 61 -8.48 -7.80 -14.14
C GLU A 61 -7.87 -6.41 -14.37
N LEU A 62 -7.30 -5.81 -13.33
CA LEU A 62 -6.62 -4.52 -13.39
C LEU A 62 -5.48 -4.51 -14.42
N SER A 63 -4.73 -5.62 -14.51
CA SER A 63 -3.62 -5.78 -15.47
C SER A 63 -4.04 -5.72 -16.94
N LYS A 64 -5.34 -5.78 -17.24
CA LYS A 64 -5.86 -5.59 -18.61
C LYS A 64 -5.91 -4.12 -19.02
N TYR A 65 -6.01 -3.20 -18.05
CA TYR A 65 -6.22 -1.77 -18.29
C TYR A 65 -4.98 -0.92 -18.02
N MET A 66 -4.06 -1.42 -17.19
CA MET A 66 -2.82 -0.71 -16.86
C MET A 66 -1.68 -1.68 -16.56
N ASN A 67 -0.45 -1.19 -16.65
CA ASN A 67 0.72 -1.99 -16.34
C ASN A 67 0.76 -2.31 -14.83
N VAL A 68 0.76 -3.61 -14.49
CA VAL A 68 0.86 -4.12 -13.13
C VAL A 68 2.05 -5.07 -13.06
N THR A 69 3.15 -4.59 -12.48
CA THR A 69 4.37 -5.38 -12.28
C THR A 69 4.33 -6.07 -10.92
N ILE A 70 4.38 -7.40 -10.91
CA ILE A 70 4.38 -8.20 -9.69
C ILE A 70 5.75 -8.82 -9.48
N GLY A 71 6.40 -8.46 -8.37
CA GLY A 71 7.62 -9.10 -7.91
C GLY A 71 7.34 -10.22 -6.91
N GLY A 72 8.27 -11.18 -6.80
CA GLY A 72 8.19 -12.28 -5.83
C GLY A 72 7.54 -13.55 -6.38
N LYS A 73 7.14 -14.48 -5.50
CA LYS A 73 6.71 -15.84 -5.88
C LYS A 73 5.54 -15.88 -6.87
N CYS A 74 4.70 -14.84 -6.91
CA CYS A 74 3.55 -14.76 -7.80
C CYS A 74 3.81 -13.96 -9.08
N ALA A 75 5.06 -13.57 -9.33
CA ALA A 75 5.46 -12.95 -10.58
C ALA A 75 5.17 -13.86 -11.77
N ARG A 76 4.77 -13.27 -12.90
CA ARG A 76 4.62 -14.00 -14.18
C ARG A 76 5.98 -14.26 -14.82
N ASP A 77 6.84 -13.26 -14.81
CA ASP A 77 8.17 -13.33 -15.41
C ASP A 77 9.20 -13.86 -14.41
N LYS A 78 10.05 -14.79 -14.89
CA LYS A 78 11.11 -15.38 -14.06
C LYS A 78 12.10 -14.34 -13.51
N ALA A 79 12.29 -13.24 -14.25
CA ALA A 79 13.14 -12.13 -13.83
C ALA A 79 12.63 -11.44 -12.57
N ASP A 80 11.31 -11.38 -12.39
CA ASP A 80 10.66 -10.66 -11.29
C ASP A 80 10.48 -11.54 -10.04
N VAL A 81 10.65 -12.87 -10.16
CA VAL A 81 10.55 -13.82 -9.03
C VAL A 81 11.57 -13.51 -7.94
N ASN A 82 12.80 -13.17 -8.34
CA ASN A 82 13.93 -12.91 -7.44
C ASN A 82 14.34 -11.44 -7.41
N LEU A 83 13.39 -10.53 -7.73
CA LEU A 83 13.63 -9.09 -7.80
C LEU A 83 14.06 -8.48 -6.46
N CYS A 84 13.73 -9.15 -5.36
CA CYS A 84 14.17 -8.83 -4.01
C CYS A 84 14.55 -10.11 -3.28
N ARG A 85 15.82 -10.27 -2.93
CA ARG A 85 16.28 -11.45 -2.20
C ARG A 85 16.06 -11.29 -0.71
N LEU A 86 16.02 -12.41 -0.01
CA LEU A 86 15.91 -12.42 1.44
C LEU A 86 17.07 -11.64 2.07
N GLY A 87 16.75 -10.65 2.89
CA GLY A 87 17.73 -9.78 3.56
C GLY A 87 18.14 -8.53 2.77
N GLU A 88 17.66 -8.35 1.53
CA GLU A 88 17.90 -7.12 0.78
C GLU A 88 16.87 -6.03 1.12
N ASN A 89 17.31 -4.77 1.11
CA ASN A 89 16.40 -3.64 1.17
C ASN A 89 15.91 -3.30 -0.24
N CYS A 90 14.64 -3.60 -0.51
CA CYS A 90 14.04 -3.44 -1.82
C CYS A 90 13.06 -2.27 -1.90
N MET A 91 13.09 -1.37 -0.92
CA MET A 91 12.21 -0.20 -0.85
C MET A 91 12.42 0.74 -2.04
N GLY A 92 13.64 0.81 -2.57
CA GLY A 92 13.97 1.60 -3.76
C GLY A 92 13.19 1.18 -5.01
N ILE A 93 12.76 -0.07 -5.11
CA ILE A 93 12.00 -0.55 -6.27
C ILE A 93 10.60 0.07 -6.31
N TYR A 94 9.97 0.25 -5.15
CA TYR A 94 8.68 0.93 -5.06
C TYR A 94 8.78 2.40 -5.48
N ASN A 95 9.93 3.05 -5.23
CA ASN A 95 10.17 4.43 -5.64
C ASN A 95 10.15 4.61 -7.18
N ASP A 96 10.48 3.58 -7.94
CA ASP A 96 10.48 3.67 -9.41
C ASP A 96 9.07 3.83 -10.00
N TYR A 97 8.03 3.47 -9.25
CA TYR A 97 6.64 3.47 -9.70
C TYR A 97 5.82 4.57 -9.01
N PRO A 98 4.83 5.16 -9.72
CA PRO A 98 3.92 6.12 -9.13
C PRO A 98 2.98 5.47 -8.10
N PHE A 99 2.62 4.20 -8.29
CA PHE A 99 1.71 3.47 -7.42
C PHE A 99 2.30 2.15 -6.95
N TYR A 100 1.93 1.73 -5.74
CA TYR A 100 2.23 0.39 -5.25
C TYR A 100 1.03 -0.34 -4.65
N LEU A 101 1.07 -1.67 -4.67
CA LEU A 101 0.03 -2.50 -4.09
C LEU A 101 0.23 -2.66 -2.58
N ALA A 102 -0.68 -2.11 -1.81
CA ALA A 102 -0.86 -2.36 -0.37
C ALA A 102 -2.07 -3.28 -0.12
N VAL A 103 -2.32 -4.22 -1.04
CA VAL A 103 -3.52 -5.07 -1.05
C VAL A 103 -3.34 -6.30 -0.15
N GLU A 104 -4.24 -6.44 0.82
CA GLU A 104 -4.18 -7.49 1.83
C GLU A 104 -4.68 -8.87 1.36
N ASN A 105 -4.20 -9.91 2.05
CA ASN A 105 -4.55 -11.29 1.77
C ASN A 105 -5.99 -11.67 2.20
N SER A 106 -6.61 -10.87 3.06
CA SER A 106 -7.97 -11.08 3.57
C SER A 106 -8.70 -9.75 3.60
N ILE A 107 -10.02 -9.79 3.43
CA ILE A 107 -10.89 -8.61 3.59
C ILE A 107 -11.45 -8.65 5.01
N CYS A 108 -10.77 -7.99 5.94
CA CYS A 108 -11.14 -7.94 7.35
C CYS A 108 -11.14 -6.49 7.85
N LYS A 109 -12.00 -6.19 8.82
CA LYS A 109 -12.02 -4.87 9.45
C LYS A 109 -10.73 -4.65 10.24
N ASP A 110 -10.14 -3.47 10.09
CA ASP A 110 -8.89 -3.05 10.73
C ASP A 110 -7.65 -3.91 10.37
N TYR A 111 -7.73 -4.79 9.36
CA TYR A 111 -6.59 -5.58 8.90
C TYR A 111 -5.77 -4.78 7.87
N ILE A 112 -4.94 -3.89 8.37
CA ILE A 112 -3.94 -3.13 7.60
C ILE A 112 -2.58 -3.54 8.14
N THR A 113 -1.66 -3.98 7.29
CA THR A 113 -0.40 -4.63 7.72
C THR A 113 0.85 -3.85 7.27
N GLU A 114 2.02 -4.48 7.39
CA GLU A 114 3.32 -3.99 6.92
C GLU A 114 3.30 -3.55 5.44
N LYS A 115 2.35 -4.07 4.66
CA LYS A 115 2.15 -3.69 3.25
C LYS A 115 1.91 -2.19 3.12
N TYR A 116 1.11 -1.60 4.01
CA TYR A 116 0.88 -0.16 4.06
C TYR A 116 1.91 0.53 4.96
N TRP A 117 2.03 0.08 6.22
CA TRP A 117 2.76 0.80 7.27
C TRP A 117 4.25 0.98 7.02
N ASP A 118 4.93 -0.05 6.51
CA ASP A 118 6.38 -0.01 6.32
C ASP A 118 6.79 0.88 5.13
N LYS A 119 5.83 1.30 4.30
CA LYS A 119 6.05 2.00 3.02
C LYS A 119 5.56 3.43 3.01
N LEU A 120 5.16 3.98 4.16
CA LEU A 120 4.71 5.37 4.29
C LEU A 120 5.76 6.40 3.85
N SER A 121 7.05 6.08 3.99
CA SER A 121 8.15 6.95 3.56
C SER A 121 8.56 6.76 2.10
N VAL A 122 7.99 5.77 1.41
CA VAL A 122 8.22 5.59 -0.02
C VAL A 122 7.39 6.63 -0.75
N PRO A 123 7.97 7.39 -1.68
CA PRO A 123 7.21 8.38 -2.44
C PRO A 123 6.40 7.73 -3.56
N SER A 124 5.61 6.71 -3.25
CA SER A 124 4.75 5.98 -4.17
C SER A 124 3.37 5.86 -3.52
N ILE A 125 2.30 6.01 -4.28
CA ILE A 125 0.95 6.07 -3.72
C ILE A 125 0.43 4.64 -3.49
N PRO A 126 0.01 4.28 -2.25
CA PRO A 126 -0.57 2.97 -1.97
C PRO A 126 -1.94 2.82 -2.65
N ILE A 127 -2.12 1.68 -3.32
CA ILE A 127 -3.41 1.16 -3.77
C ILE A 127 -3.86 0.10 -2.76
N VAL A 128 -5.05 0.33 -2.20
CA VAL A 128 -5.68 -0.53 -1.19
C VAL A 128 -7.02 -1.06 -1.70
N LEU A 129 -7.53 -2.15 -1.14
CA LEU A 129 -8.78 -2.75 -1.61
C LEU A 129 -10.03 -1.95 -1.25
N ARG A 130 -10.03 -1.26 -0.10
CA ARG A 130 -11.21 -0.53 0.39
C ARG A 130 -10.81 0.67 1.22
N ARG A 131 -11.07 1.87 0.73
CA ARG A 131 -10.81 3.14 1.45
C ARG A 131 -11.53 3.21 2.79
N LYS A 132 -12.76 2.72 2.87
CA LYS A 132 -13.58 2.75 4.10
C LYS A 132 -12.91 2.11 5.32
N ILE A 133 -11.98 1.18 5.12
CA ILE A 133 -11.22 0.55 6.21
C ILE A 133 -10.14 1.51 6.77
N PHE A 134 -9.67 2.43 5.93
CA PHE A 134 -8.58 3.37 6.23
C PHE A 134 -9.07 4.75 6.68
N GLU A 135 -10.34 5.11 6.47
CA GLU A 135 -10.91 6.42 6.83
C GLU A 135 -10.74 6.79 8.30
N THR A 136 -10.70 5.81 9.20
CA THR A 136 -10.52 6.03 10.64
C THR A 136 -9.07 6.04 11.09
N ILE A 137 -8.14 5.72 10.18
CA ILE A 137 -6.73 5.45 10.47
C ILE A 137 -5.83 6.48 9.81
N ILE A 138 -6.20 6.98 8.63
CA ILE A 138 -5.40 7.92 7.85
C ILE A 138 -5.77 9.38 8.18
N PRO A 139 -4.79 10.30 8.26
CA PRO A 139 -5.05 11.73 8.41
C PRO A 139 -5.95 12.29 7.30
N PRO A 140 -6.85 13.26 7.60
CA PRO A 140 -7.64 13.93 6.57
C PRO A 140 -6.72 14.65 5.56
N GLY A 141 -6.77 14.27 4.29
CA GLY A 141 -5.98 14.89 3.21
C GLY A 141 -5.02 13.96 2.48
N GLU A 142 -4.77 12.74 2.98
CA GLU A 142 -4.00 11.75 2.21
C GLU A 142 -4.87 11.10 1.12
N GLU A 143 -4.32 11.01 -0.09
CA GLU A 143 -4.95 10.41 -1.25
C GLU A 143 -4.73 8.89 -1.27
N LEU A 144 -5.75 8.13 -0.87
CA LEU A 144 -5.84 6.71 -1.20
C LEU A 144 -6.62 6.53 -2.50
N ALA A 145 -6.04 5.80 -3.45
CA ALA A 145 -6.80 5.24 -4.57
C ALA A 145 -7.63 4.05 -4.06
N ASP A 146 -8.96 4.19 -4.13
CA ASP A 146 -9.90 3.14 -3.76
C ASP A 146 -10.13 2.21 -4.97
N CYS A 147 -10.04 0.90 -4.76
CA CYS A 147 -10.46 -0.07 -5.76
C CYS A 147 -11.94 -0.41 -5.54
N TYR A 148 -12.79 0.08 -6.46
CA TYR A 148 -14.22 -0.21 -6.66
C TYR A 148 -15.22 0.58 -5.80
N SER A 149 -15.84 1.57 -6.46
CA SER A 149 -17.29 1.80 -6.37
C SER A 149 -17.96 1.10 -7.57
N ASN A 150 -18.82 0.13 -7.26
CA ASN A 150 -19.71 -0.64 -8.15
C ASN A 150 -19.08 -1.82 -8.92
N ALA A 151 -19.22 -2.99 -8.32
CA ALA A 151 -19.35 -4.26 -9.05
C ALA A 151 -20.70 -4.87 -8.66
N GLU A 152 -21.76 -4.23 -9.14
CA GLU A 152 -23.07 -4.82 -9.47
C GLU A 152 -23.42 -4.37 -10.88
#